data_AF-A0A0U1P7E0-F1
#
_entry.id   AF-A0A0U1P7E0-F1
#
_cell.length_a   1.000
_cell.length_b   1.000
_cell.length_c   1.000
_cell.angle_alpha   90.00
_cell.angle_beta   90.00
_cell.angle_gamma   90.00
#
_symmetry.space_group_name_H-M   'P 1'
#
loop_
_entity.id
_entity.type
_entity.pdbx_description
1 polymer ?
#
loop_
_entity_poly.entity_id
_entity_poly.type
_entity_poly.pdbx_seq_one_letter_code
_entity_poly.pdbx_strand_id
1 'polypeptide(L)'
;MGQDIPTPTRLRVASKVLSLLVALSLFRQADLFKHLFSDSLIAIVPDIILLLVFISGVLACIGLFKEAKWGFIPLYFYIPATTMFMKLSLIPYLPDLISIAYRGHMILAINSLVLIYSVFLLLRRMDRNLIYEV
;
A
#
# COMPACT_ATOMS: atom_id res chain seq x y z
N MET A 1 -7.75 29.07 12.84
CA MET A 1 -8.83 28.07 12.64
C MET A 1 -8.39 26.77 13.29
N GLY A 2 -9.26 26.16 14.08
CA GLY A 2 -8.95 25.33 15.25
C GLY A 2 -8.04 24.11 15.02
N GLN A 3 -7.14 23.93 15.98
CA GLN A 3 -6.31 22.75 16.22
C GLN A 3 -7.17 21.49 16.46
N ASP A 4 -7.60 20.82 15.40
CA ASP A 4 -7.94 19.40 15.48
C ASP A 4 -6.67 18.57 15.27
N ILE A 5 -5.74 18.67 16.22
CA ILE A 5 -4.61 17.75 16.28
C ILE A 5 -5.22 16.38 16.62
N PRO A 6 -5.22 15.38 15.71
CA PRO A 6 -5.94 14.14 15.92
C PRO A 6 -5.23 13.44 17.05
N THR A 7 -5.97 13.00 18.05
CA THR A 7 -5.44 12.26 19.20
C THR A 7 -4.47 11.17 18.74
N PRO A 8 -3.39 10.89 19.50
CA PRO A 8 -2.38 9.88 19.12
C PRO A 8 -2.99 8.52 18.75
N THR A 9 -4.12 8.19 19.39
CA THR A 9 -4.96 7.03 19.11
C THR A 9 -5.51 7.00 17.68
N ARG A 10 -5.94 8.13 17.11
CA ARG A 10 -6.46 8.20 15.74
C ARG A 10 -5.38 7.92 14.69
N LEU A 11 -4.19 8.47 14.87
CA LEU A 11 -3.04 8.24 13.98
C LEU A 11 -2.59 6.77 14.03
N ARG A 12 -2.59 6.17 15.23
CA ARG A 12 -2.32 4.74 15.43
C ARG A 12 -3.34 3.86 14.71
N VAL A 13 -4.63 4.14 14.88
CA VAL A 13 -5.71 3.40 14.21
C VAL A 13 -5.59 3.53 12.69
N ALA A 14 -5.33 4.73 12.18
CA ALA A 14 -5.15 4.96 10.75
C ALA A 14 -3.98 4.16 10.14
N SER A 15 -2.83 4.08 10.82
CA SER A 15 -1.72 3.23 10.38
C SER A 15 -2.05 1.74 10.39
N LYS A 16 -2.83 1.28 11.39
CA LYS A 16 -3.29 -0.11 11.46
C LYS A 16 -4.28 -0.44 10.33
N VAL A 17 -5.21 0.46 10.03
CA VAL A 17 -6.14 0.30 8.90
C VAL A 17 -5.35 0.21 7.58
N LEU A 18 -4.36 1.08 7.39
CA LEU A 18 -3.51 1.06 6.20
C LEU A 18 -2.70 -0.25 6.11
N SER A 19 -2.15 -0.73 7.22
CA SER A 19 -1.48 -2.03 7.29
C SER A 19 -2.41 -3.18 6.92
N LEU A 20 -3.67 -3.13 7.37
CA LEU A 20 -4.66 -4.16 7.08
C LEU A 20 -5.08 -4.16 5.60
N LEU A 21 -5.21 -2.97 4.97
CA LEU A 21 -5.39 -2.82 3.53
C LEU A 21 -4.24 -3.46 2.74
N VAL A 22 -3.00 -3.21 3.15
CA VAL A 22 -1.80 -3.81 2.51
C VAL A 22 -1.78 -5.33 2.72
N ALA A 23 -2.14 -5.82 3.91
CA ALA A 23 -2.23 -7.26 4.16
C ALA A 23 -3.27 -7.95 3.27
N LEU A 24 -4.44 -7.31 3.09
CA LEU A 24 -5.48 -7.79 2.18
C LEU A 24 -5.01 -7.80 0.73
N SER A 25 -4.31 -6.74 0.28
CA SER A 25 -3.77 -6.69 -1.09
C SER A 25 -2.69 -7.75 -1.32
N LEU A 26 -1.82 -8.00 -0.34
CA LEU A 26 -0.83 -9.08 -0.36
C LEU A 26 -1.46 -10.47 -0.47
N PHE A 27 -2.54 -10.71 0.28
CA PHE A 27 -3.25 -11.99 0.21
C PHE A 27 -3.79 -12.24 -1.20
N ARG A 28 -4.34 -11.20 -1.83
CA ARG A 28 -4.81 -11.28 -3.23
C ARG A 28 -3.66 -11.43 -4.23
N GLN A 29 -2.52 -10.83 -3.93
CA GLN A 29 -1.30 -10.97 -4.74
C GLN A 29 -0.73 -12.39 -4.66
N ALA A 30 -0.91 -13.09 -3.54
CA ALA A 30 -0.48 -14.49 -3.37
C ALA A 30 -1.21 -15.45 -4.33
N ASP A 31 -2.44 -15.14 -4.76
CA ASP A 31 -3.12 -15.94 -5.80
C ASP A 31 -2.42 -15.82 -7.17
N LEU A 32 -1.76 -14.70 -7.46
CA LEU A 32 -0.95 -14.53 -8.68
C LEU A 32 0.33 -15.38 -8.65
N PHE A 33 0.82 -15.75 -7.47
CA PHE A 33 1.99 -16.63 -7.33
C PHE A 33 1.71 -18.07 -7.84
N LYS A 34 0.45 -18.48 -7.98
CA LYS A 34 0.10 -19.80 -8.57
C LYS A 34 0.54 -19.91 -10.04
N HIS A 35 0.70 -18.78 -10.74
CA HIS A 35 1.15 -18.77 -12.13
C HIS A 35 2.68 -18.75 -12.31
N LEU A 36 3.45 -18.54 -11.24
CA LEU A 36 4.92 -18.46 -11.27
C LEU A 36 5.62 -19.77 -11.59
N PHE A 37 4.94 -20.91 -11.45
CA PHE A 37 5.52 -22.23 -11.69
C PHE A 37 5.40 -22.73 -13.14
N SER A 38 5.01 -21.86 -14.09
CA SER A 38 5.09 -22.22 -15.52
C SER A 38 6.51 -21.99 -16.05
N ASP A 39 7.17 -23.06 -16.50
CA ASP A 39 8.54 -23.13 -17.05
C ASP A 39 8.72 -22.34 -18.36
N SER A 40 8.47 -21.03 -18.35
CA SER A 40 8.71 -20.14 -19.48
C SER A 40 9.78 -19.10 -19.15
N LEU A 41 10.93 -19.18 -19.83
CA LEU A 41 12.07 -18.26 -19.66
C LEU A 41 11.71 -16.77 -19.83
N ILE A 42 10.62 -16.47 -20.56
CA ILE A 42 10.13 -15.10 -20.80
C ILE A 42 9.47 -14.51 -19.55
N ALA A 43 8.99 -15.34 -18.61
CA ALA A 43 8.32 -14.89 -17.39
C ALA A 43 9.28 -14.45 -16.27
N ILE A 44 10.58 -14.72 -16.38
CA ILE A 44 11.57 -14.46 -15.31
C ILE A 44 11.57 -13.00 -14.82
N VAL A 45 11.47 -12.03 -15.74
CA VAL A 45 11.49 -10.61 -15.38
C VAL A 45 10.22 -10.20 -14.61
N PRO A 46 8.99 -10.47 -15.13
CA PRO A 46 7.76 -10.31 -14.36
C PRO A 46 7.77 -10.98 -12.98
N ASP A 47 8.37 -12.17 -12.88
CA ASP A 47 8.39 -12.97 -11.66
C ASP A 47 9.28 -12.34 -10.59
N ILE A 48 10.46 -11.85 -10.99
CA ILE A 48 11.36 -11.09 -10.10
C ILE A 48 10.67 -9.82 -9.60
N ILE A 49 9.99 -9.09 -10.50
CA ILE A 49 9.22 -7.90 -10.12
C ILE A 49 8.11 -8.28 -9.13
N LEU A 50 7.37 -9.35 -9.39
CA LEU A 50 6.30 -9.83 -8.52
C LEU A 50 6.82 -10.16 -7.12
N LEU A 51 7.96 -10.83 -7.02
CA LEU A 51 8.63 -11.16 -5.78
C LEU A 51 9.13 -9.92 -5.04
N LEU A 52 9.75 -8.96 -5.73
CA LEU A 52 10.25 -7.72 -5.14
C LEU A 52 9.11 -6.88 -4.56
N VAL A 53 8.01 -6.77 -5.30
CA VAL A 53 6.81 -6.05 -4.87
C VAL A 53 6.16 -6.77 -3.69
N PHE A 54 6.10 -8.10 -3.69
CA PHE A 54 5.57 -8.87 -2.57
C PHE A 54 6.39 -8.64 -1.29
N ILE A 55 7.72 -8.74 -1.36
CA ILE A 55 8.61 -8.44 -0.22
C ILE A 55 8.40 -7.01 0.27
N SER A 56 8.30 -6.05 -0.64
CA SER A 56 8.03 -4.66 -0.29
C SER A 56 6.71 -4.50 0.45
N GLY A 57 5.63 -5.12 0.00
CA GLY A 57 4.35 -5.09 0.70
C GLY A 57 4.43 -5.72 2.09
N VAL A 58 5.15 -6.84 2.25
CA VAL A 58 5.35 -7.47 3.57
C VAL A 58 6.11 -6.54 4.51
N LEU A 59 7.20 -5.92 4.05
CA LEU A 59 7.96 -4.93 4.82
C LEU A 59 7.10 -3.73 5.20
N ALA A 60 6.26 -3.23 4.29
CA ALA A 60 5.33 -2.14 4.55
C ALA A 60 4.31 -2.53 5.63
N CYS A 61 3.73 -3.73 5.53
CA CYS A 61 2.79 -4.25 6.53
C CYS A 61 3.44 -4.33 7.92
N ILE A 62 4.63 -4.93 8.02
CA ILE A 62 5.35 -5.07 9.29
C ILE A 62 5.69 -3.68 9.87
N GLY A 63 6.23 -2.79 9.05
CA GLY A 63 6.62 -1.45 9.49
C GLY A 63 5.42 -0.61 9.95
N LEU A 64 4.30 -0.65 9.22
CA LEU A 64 3.07 0.06 9.58
C LEU A 64 2.42 -0.53 10.84
N PHE A 65 2.42 -1.85 10.99
CA PHE A 65 1.87 -2.53 12.18
C PHE A 65 2.68 -2.23 13.44
N LYS A 66 4.01 -2.16 13.32
CA LYS A 66 4.92 -1.72 14.39
C LYS A 66 4.91 -0.21 14.61
N GLU A 67 4.04 0.53 13.92
CA GLU A 67 3.96 1.99 13.99
C GLU A 67 5.29 2.68 13.65
N ALA A 68 6.16 2.04 12.87
CA ALA A 68 7.49 2.55 12.55
C ALA A 68 7.45 3.40 11.26
N LYS A 69 8.16 4.54 11.26
CA LYS A 69 8.25 5.46 10.12
C LYS A 69 8.86 4.82 8.87
N TRP A 70 9.77 3.86 9.05
CA TRP A 70 10.40 3.15 7.93
C TRP A 70 9.40 2.32 7.12
N GLY A 71 8.24 1.93 7.69
CA GLY A 71 7.21 1.17 6.99
C GLY A 71 6.55 1.93 5.83
N PHE A 72 6.64 3.26 5.81
CA PHE A 72 6.13 4.08 4.72
C PHE A 72 7.04 4.04 3.48
N ILE A 73 8.33 3.79 3.63
CA ILE A 73 9.29 3.68 2.51
C ILE A 73 8.91 2.53 1.57
N PRO A 74 8.80 1.28 2.03
CA PRO A 74 8.39 0.18 1.17
C PRO A 74 6.93 0.35 0.72
N LEU A 75 6.06 1.01 1.50
CA LEU A 75 4.69 1.31 1.06
C LEU A 75 4.65 2.18 -0.20
N TYR A 76 5.50 3.21 -0.27
CA TYR A 76 5.58 4.11 -1.43
C TYR A 76 6.15 3.43 -2.67
N PHE A 77 6.92 2.35 -2.51
CA PHE A 77 7.33 1.51 -3.62
C PHE A 77 6.22 0.52 -4.01
N TYR A 78 5.56 -0.07 -3.01
CA TYR A 78 4.53 -1.08 -3.19
C TYR A 78 3.30 -0.57 -3.95
N ILE A 79 2.74 0.58 -3.57
CA ILE A 79 1.49 1.10 -4.17
C ILE A 79 1.65 1.37 -5.68
N PRO A 80 2.65 2.13 -6.15
CA PRO A 80 2.83 2.35 -7.59
C PRO A 80 3.17 1.06 -8.34
N ALA A 81 4.00 0.19 -7.76
CA ALA A 81 4.40 -1.04 -8.42
C ALA A 81 3.22 -2.02 -8.59
N THR A 82 2.39 -2.19 -7.57
CA THR A 82 1.15 -2.99 -7.69
C THR A 82 0.14 -2.39 -8.66
N THR A 83 0.09 -1.06 -8.76
CA THR A 83 -0.78 -0.36 -9.72
C THR A 83 -0.33 -0.59 -11.16
N MET A 84 0.96 -0.37 -11.46
CA MET A 84 1.49 -0.41 -12.82
C MET A 84 1.70 -1.84 -13.34
N PHE A 85 2.31 -2.71 -12.53
CA PHE A 85 2.69 -4.04 -12.99
C PHE A 85 1.58 -5.08 -12.80
N MET A 86 0.75 -4.93 -11.77
CA MET A 86 -0.25 -5.96 -11.43
C MET A 86 -1.70 -5.50 -11.60
N LYS A 87 -1.93 -4.21 -11.88
CA LYS A 87 -3.27 -3.61 -11.96
C LYS A 87 -4.14 -4.00 -10.75
N LEU A 88 -3.52 -4.09 -9.57
CA LEU A 88 -4.19 -4.42 -8.31
C LEU A 88 -4.63 -3.14 -7.61
N SER A 89 -5.84 -3.15 -7.04
CA SER A 89 -6.34 -2.08 -6.15
C SER A 89 -6.03 -2.45 -4.71
N LEU A 90 -5.58 -1.46 -3.92
CA LEU A 90 -5.43 -1.64 -2.46
C LEU A 90 -6.77 -1.84 -1.76
N ILE A 91 -7.85 -1.24 -2.27
CA ILE A 91 -9.21 -1.47 -1.77
C ILE A 91 -9.81 -2.62 -2.57
N PRO A 92 -10.03 -3.79 -1.95
CA PRO A 92 -10.57 -4.95 -2.66
C PRO A 92 -12.03 -4.68 -3.07
N TYR A 93 -12.47 -5.32 -4.17
CA TYR A 93 -13.83 -5.30 -4.72
C TYR A 93 -14.36 -3.96 -5.25
N LEU A 94 -13.81 -2.81 -4.83
CA LEU A 94 -14.25 -1.50 -5.33
C LEU A 94 -14.15 -1.34 -6.87
N PRO A 95 -13.06 -1.80 -7.53
CA PRO A 95 -12.98 -1.75 -8.99
C PRO A 95 -13.96 -2.70 -9.69
N ASP A 96 -14.42 -3.76 -9.03
CA ASP A 96 -15.27 -4.77 -9.66
C ASP A 96 -16.72 -4.30 -9.84
N LEU A 97 -17.13 -3.27 -9.08
CA LEU A 97 -18.43 -2.60 -9.25
C LEU A 97 -18.51 -1.75 -10.53
N ILE A 98 -17.38 -1.46 -11.18
CA ILE A 98 -17.33 -0.64 -12.39
C ILE A 98 -17.11 -1.50 -13.64
N SER A 99 -17.68 -1.03 -14.76
CA SER A 99 -17.48 -1.61 -16.09
C SER A 99 -16.00 -1.76 -16.42
N ILE A 100 -15.65 -2.87 -17.06
CA ILE A 100 -14.28 -3.31 -17.38
C ILE A 100 -13.46 -2.22 -18.07
N ALA A 101 -14.10 -1.39 -18.91
CA ALA A 101 -13.49 -0.29 -19.63
C ALA A 101 -12.84 0.78 -18.72
N TYR A 102 -13.40 1.02 -17.53
CA TYR A 102 -12.94 2.07 -16.62
C TYR A 102 -12.19 1.54 -15.39
N ARG A 103 -12.08 0.20 -15.24
CA ARG A 103 -11.44 -0.42 -14.07
C ARG A 103 -10.01 0.05 -13.87
N GLY A 104 -9.24 0.17 -14.94
CA GLY A 104 -7.84 0.64 -14.88
C GLY A 104 -7.72 2.06 -14.31
N HIS A 105 -8.56 2.98 -14.77
CA HIS A 105 -8.58 4.36 -14.26
C HIS A 105 -9.04 4.43 -12.81
N MET A 106 -10.00 3.58 -12.42
CA MET A 106 -10.46 3.51 -11.03
C MET A 106 -9.38 2.98 -10.09
N ILE A 107 -8.67 1.90 -10.48
CA ILE A 107 -7.55 1.34 -9.70
C ILE A 107 -6.48 2.41 -9.49
N LEU A 108 -6.14 3.14 -10.55
CA LEU A 108 -5.17 4.24 -10.47
C LEU A 108 -5.66 5.34 -9.52
N ALA A 109 -6.91 5.79 -9.65
CA ALA A 109 -7.47 6.82 -8.77
C ALA A 109 -7.49 6.39 -7.29
N ILE A 110 -7.92 5.15 -6.99
CA ILE A 110 -7.95 4.61 -5.63
C ILE A 110 -6.54 4.54 -5.05
N ASN A 111 -5.59 3.94 -5.78
CA ASN A 111 -4.23 3.76 -5.28
C ASN A 111 -3.51 5.11 -5.12
N SER A 112 -3.74 6.07 -6.02
CA SER A 112 -3.26 7.44 -5.86
C SER A 112 -3.84 8.12 -4.61
N LEU A 113 -5.12 7.93 -4.32
CA LEU A 113 -5.76 8.49 -3.13
C LEU A 113 -5.18 7.86 -1.85
N VAL A 114 -4.98 6.54 -1.83
CA VAL A 114 -4.32 5.85 -0.71
C VAL A 114 -2.87 6.32 -0.55
N LEU A 115 -2.15 6.55 -1.64
CA LEU A 115 -0.79 7.08 -1.61
C LEU A 115 -0.73 8.48 -0.98
N ILE A 116 -1.59 9.40 -1.43
CA ILE A 116 -1.69 10.76 -0.87
C ILE A 116 -2.03 10.70 0.61
N TYR A 117 -2.99 9.86 1.00
CA TYR A 117 -3.36 9.66 2.39
C TYR A 117 -2.17 9.15 3.23
N SER A 118 -1.39 8.21 2.68
CA SER A 118 -0.20 7.66 3.31
C SER A 118 0.87 8.73 3.54
N VAL A 119 1.10 9.60 2.55
CA VAL A 119 2.02 10.75 2.66
C VAL A 119 1.56 11.72 3.74
N PHE A 120 0.28 12.07 3.76
CA PHE A 120 -0.27 12.96 4.77
C PHE A 120 -0.10 12.39 6.19
N LEU A 121 -0.28 11.07 6.34
CA LEU A 121 -0.11 10.38 7.61
C LEU A 121 1.35 10.35 8.07
N LEU A 122 2.31 10.20 7.15
CA LEU A 122 3.73 10.29 7.45
C LEU A 122 4.12 11.71 7.89
N LEU A 123 3.72 12.74 7.15
CA LEU A 123 4.02 14.14 7.49
C LEU A 123 3.51 14.48 8.88
N ARG A 124 2.27 14.08 9.19
CA ARG A 124 1.67 14.34 10.51
C ARG A 124 2.37 13.60 11.66
N ARG A 125 3.02 12.47 11.39
CA ARG A 125 3.87 11.76 12.35
C ARG A 125 5.26 12.42 12.50
N MET A 126 5.78 13.01 11.44
CA MET A 126 7.05 13.76 11.50
C MET A 126 6.88 15.06 12.28
N ASP A 127 5.84 15.84 11.99
CA ASP A 127 5.53 17.09 12.70
C ASP A 127 5.34 16.87 14.21
N ARG A 128 4.69 15.78 14.61
CA ARG A 128 4.52 15.46 16.03
C ARG A 128 5.82 15.13 16.75
N ASN A 129 6.76 14.44 16.10
CA ASN A 129 8.06 14.17 16.74
C ASN A 129 8.82 15.47 17.01
N LEU A 130 8.72 16.44 16.08
CA LEU A 130 9.32 17.76 16.24
C LEU A 130 8.74 18.55 17.43
N ILE A 131 7.47 18.33 17.78
CA ILE A 131 6.81 19.01 18.91
C ILE A 131 7.16 18.37 20.27
N TYR A 132 7.51 17.08 20.31
CA TYR A 132 7.88 16.37 21.55
C TYR A 132 9.40 16.30 21.80
N GLU A 133 10.22 16.84 20.90
CA GLU A 133 11.68 16.98 21.05
C GLU A 133 12.10 18.39 21.52
N VAL A 134 11.16 19.22 21.97
CA VAL A 134 11.42 20.55 22.58
C VAL A 134 11.04 20.54 24.06
#